data_AF-A0A336MZW3-F1
#
_entry.id   AF-A0A336MZW3-F1
#
_cell.length_a   1.000
_cell.length_b   1.000
_cell.length_c   1.000
_cell.angle_alpha   90.00
_cell.angle_beta   90.00
_cell.angle_gamma   90.00
#
_symmetry.space_group_name_H-M   'P 1'
#
loop_
_entity.id
_entity.type
_entity.pdbx_description
1 polymer ?
#
loop_
_entity_poly.entity_id
_entity_poly.type
_entity_poly.pdbx_seq_one_letter_code
_entity_poly.pdbx_strand_id
1 'polypeptide(L)'
;MLKTNFLFQLRKFSQHSHKLVHDMNKAYFKRAPENRCSITFRYINETFKIDRVFNFNRDLNEKVEVCLDRIKNNVEKELTKKLNKKKKKSKNAAAEETSPPEEMQKIQVALYKNQESIKNIAFNELLSFEDIHSAPYSLTISEDNYDIVFNCPWVSEIKMPSSILANYFVYPSKLELEYADQENSSITWYRGLPKPNDAHIEWEEVGTGFMYHAKSSDIGYKLKVTCLPRNSERSGPLVEAISKCEVQADPGVCPFDTRHMFTQDKLSGSKFRVVSYNLLADLYADSETAKKELFPYCPEYALNIDYRKQLFIKELIGYNADLMCLCEVDDKIFDMDLTPVLGNRGFMGTFQMKGTTREGLATFWNNQKFE
;
A
#
# COMPACT_ATOMS: atom_id res chain seq x y z
N MET A 1 -27.13 -15.30 -22.69
CA MET A 1 -28.10 -15.27 -21.57
C MET A 1 -27.30 -14.93 -20.32
N LEU A 2 -26.97 -13.67 -20.04
CA LEU A 2 -27.81 -12.70 -19.33
C LEU A 2 -28.58 -13.33 -18.16
N LYS A 3 -28.04 -13.17 -16.95
CA LYS A 3 -28.65 -12.43 -15.82
C LYS A 3 -27.65 -12.39 -14.64
N THR A 4 -27.07 -11.26 -14.23
CA THR A 4 -27.61 -10.26 -13.27
C THR A 4 -28.30 -10.91 -12.06
N ASN A 5 -28.04 -10.58 -10.78
CA ASN A 5 -27.64 -9.29 -10.22
C ASN A 5 -27.39 -9.38 -8.70
N PHE A 6 -26.58 -8.42 -8.22
CA PHE A 6 -26.61 -7.76 -6.89
C PHE A 6 -26.45 -8.58 -5.60
N LEU A 7 -25.30 -8.36 -4.95
CA LEU A 7 -25.29 -7.92 -3.54
C LEU A 7 -24.49 -6.61 -3.42
N PHE A 8 -25.21 -5.58 -3.00
CA PHE A 8 -24.70 -4.28 -2.59
C PHE A 8 -23.67 -4.44 -1.47
N GLN A 9 -22.43 -4.03 -1.72
CA GLN A 9 -21.63 -3.40 -0.67
C GLN A 9 -21.32 -1.99 -1.14
N LEU A 10 -21.98 -1.03 -0.49
CA LEU A 10 -21.49 0.33 -0.39
C LEU A 10 -20.05 0.26 0.13
N ARG A 11 -19.07 0.29 -0.79
CA ARG A 11 -17.68 0.59 -0.44
C ARG A 11 -17.68 2.00 0.12
N LYS A 12 -17.83 2.12 1.44
CA LYS A 12 -17.28 3.24 2.19
C LYS A 12 -15.84 3.37 1.70
N PHE A 13 -15.48 4.52 1.15
CA PHE A 13 -14.09 4.85 0.90
C PHE A 13 -13.33 4.58 2.20
N SER A 14 -12.55 3.50 2.19
CA SER A 14 -11.64 3.16 3.27
C SER A 14 -10.84 4.41 3.58
N GLN A 15 -10.81 4.86 4.84
CA GLN A 15 -9.77 5.79 5.29
C GLN A 15 -8.45 5.09 4.96
N HIS A 16 -7.78 5.53 3.89
CA HIS A 16 -6.55 4.91 3.45
C HIS A 16 -5.56 5.00 4.63
N SER A 17 -5.09 3.85 5.11
CA SER A 17 -4.14 3.74 6.23
C SER A 17 -2.71 4.14 5.84
N HIS A 18 -2.55 4.70 4.66
CA HIS A 18 -1.28 5.11 4.07
C HIS A 18 -1.42 6.53 3.53
N LYS A 19 -0.34 7.29 3.60
CA LYS A 19 -0.29 8.69 3.14
C LYS A 19 0.59 8.76 1.90
N LEU A 20 0.00 9.22 0.80
CA LEU A 20 0.75 9.54 -0.40
C LEU A 20 1.44 10.90 -0.19
N VAL A 21 2.75 10.95 -0.43
CA VAL A 21 3.52 12.18 -0.48
C VAL A 21 3.49 12.66 -1.92
N HIS A 22 2.55 13.57 -2.21
CA HIS A 22 2.40 14.12 -3.56
C HIS A 22 3.48 15.16 -3.83
N ASP A 23 4.22 14.93 -4.91
CA ASP A 23 5.09 15.96 -5.51
C ASP A 23 4.30 17.23 -5.81
N MET A 24 4.93 18.38 -5.57
CA MET A 24 4.40 19.67 -5.99
C MET A 24 4.37 19.73 -7.54
N ASN A 25 3.33 20.33 -8.10
CA ASN A 25 3.17 20.58 -9.54
C ASN A 25 3.07 19.33 -10.43
N LYS A 26 2.65 18.18 -9.90
CA LYS A 26 2.30 17.01 -10.72
C LYS A 26 0.83 16.65 -10.60
N ALA A 27 0.24 16.23 -11.73
CA ALA A 27 -1.08 15.64 -11.78
C ALA A 27 -0.99 14.23 -12.37
N TYR A 28 -1.40 13.24 -11.58
CA TYR A 28 -1.29 11.83 -11.92
C TYR A 28 -2.58 11.37 -12.58
N PHE A 29 -2.48 10.86 -13.80
CA PHE A 29 -3.61 10.32 -14.57
C PHE A 29 -3.31 8.84 -14.83
N LYS A 30 -4.14 7.94 -14.31
CA LYS A 30 -3.91 6.50 -14.45
C LYS A 30 -5.15 5.75 -14.87
N ARG A 31 -4.99 4.73 -15.71
CA ARG A 31 -6.03 3.73 -15.91
C ARG A 31 -6.22 2.95 -14.61
N ALA A 32 -7.47 2.83 -14.19
CA ALA A 32 -7.90 2.13 -12.99
C ALA A 32 -8.89 1.01 -13.38
N PRO A 33 -9.15 0.04 -12.47
CA PRO A 33 -10.13 -1.03 -12.73
C PRO A 33 -11.51 -0.50 -13.14
N GLU A 34 -12.33 -1.36 -13.75
CA GLU A 34 -13.71 -1.05 -14.17
C GLU A 34 -13.82 0.04 -15.25
N ASN A 35 -12.86 0.10 -16.17
CA ASN A 35 -12.85 1.06 -17.29
C ASN A 35 -12.84 2.53 -16.82
N ARG A 36 -11.97 2.83 -15.84
CA ARG A 36 -11.90 4.14 -15.19
C ARG A 36 -10.55 4.85 -15.41
N CYS A 37 -10.59 6.17 -15.34
CA CYS A 37 -9.43 7.05 -15.18
C CYS A 37 -9.41 7.60 -13.76
N SER A 38 -8.34 7.33 -13.01
CA SER A 38 -8.07 7.94 -11.72
C SER A 38 -7.16 9.15 -11.91
N ILE A 39 -7.57 10.29 -11.38
CA ILE A 39 -6.85 11.56 -11.47
C ILE A 39 -6.57 12.08 -10.07
N THR A 40 -5.31 12.39 -9.79
CA THR A 40 -4.88 12.86 -8.47
C THR A 40 -3.87 13.99 -8.56
N PHE A 41 -4.09 15.08 -7.82
CA PHE A 41 -3.13 16.18 -7.69
C PHE A 41 -3.29 16.89 -6.33
N ARG A 42 -2.21 17.52 -5.85
CA ARG A 42 -2.21 18.33 -4.62
C ARG A 42 -2.30 19.81 -5.00
N TYR A 43 -3.36 20.47 -4.56
CA TYR A 43 -3.59 21.89 -4.76
C TYR A 43 -3.24 22.67 -3.50
N ILE A 44 -2.36 23.65 -3.64
CA ILE A 44 -1.91 24.53 -2.56
C ILE A 44 -2.27 25.97 -2.94
N ASN A 45 -2.93 26.67 -2.02
CA ASN A 45 -3.21 28.10 -2.15
C ASN A 45 -2.94 28.76 -0.80
N GLU A 46 -1.84 29.51 -0.72
CA GLU A 46 -1.38 30.15 0.50
C GLU A 46 -2.34 31.23 0.99
N THR A 47 -2.86 32.05 0.06
CA THR A 47 -3.82 33.13 0.32
C THR A 47 -5.04 32.65 1.10
N PHE A 48 -5.57 31.49 0.74
CA PHE A 48 -6.74 30.89 1.37
C PHE A 48 -6.43 29.76 2.36
N LYS A 49 -5.14 29.51 2.65
CA LYS A 49 -4.65 28.40 3.50
C LYS A 49 -5.29 27.08 3.10
N ILE A 50 -5.22 26.77 1.82
CA ILE A 50 -5.63 25.49 1.25
C ILE A 50 -4.37 24.69 0.96
N ASP A 51 -4.34 23.48 1.47
CA ASP A 51 -3.38 22.46 1.09
C ASP A 51 -4.18 21.15 1.07
N ARG A 52 -4.56 20.72 -0.13
CA ARG A 52 -5.50 19.62 -0.29
C ARG A 52 -5.20 18.78 -1.51
N VAL A 53 -5.28 17.47 -1.32
CA VAL A 53 -5.28 16.49 -2.40
C VAL A 53 -6.69 16.35 -2.96
N PHE A 54 -6.81 16.47 -4.29
CA PHE A 54 -8.02 16.17 -5.02
C PHE A 54 -7.87 14.84 -5.76
N ASN A 55 -8.92 14.01 -5.67
CA ASN A 55 -8.97 12.69 -6.30
C ASN A 55 -10.25 12.59 -7.13
N PHE A 56 -10.16 12.11 -8.36
CA PHE A 56 -11.30 11.93 -9.26
C PHE A 56 -11.32 10.53 -9.87
N ASN A 57 -12.47 9.89 -9.73
CA ASN A 57 -12.95 8.66 -10.37
C ASN A 57 -13.71 8.90 -11.70
N ARG A 58 -13.14 8.82 -12.91
CA ARG A 58 -13.86 9.16 -14.17
C ARG A 58 -14.00 7.98 -15.12
N ASP A 59 -15.04 8.00 -15.96
CA ASP A 59 -15.23 6.98 -17.00
C ASP A 59 -14.23 7.20 -18.14
N LEU A 60 -13.63 6.13 -18.68
CA LEU A 60 -12.66 6.28 -19.78
C LEU A 60 -13.29 6.84 -21.07
N ASN A 61 -14.60 6.67 -21.28
CA ASN A 61 -15.30 7.20 -22.44
C ASN A 61 -15.82 8.63 -22.22
N GLU A 62 -15.66 9.19 -21.03
CA GLU A 62 -16.03 10.57 -20.75
C GLU A 62 -15.07 11.54 -21.44
N LYS A 63 -15.63 12.62 -22.00
CA LYS A 63 -14.84 13.74 -22.52
C LYS A 63 -14.08 14.43 -21.40
N VAL A 64 -12.81 14.78 -21.65
CA VAL A 64 -11.92 15.40 -20.66
C VAL A 64 -12.51 16.69 -20.07
N GLU A 65 -13.21 17.49 -20.87
CA GLU A 65 -13.84 18.76 -20.46
C GLU A 65 -14.80 18.60 -19.29
N VAL A 66 -15.58 17.51 -19.26
CA VAL A 66 -16.53 17.24 -18.18
C VAL A 66 -15.78 17.02 -16.86
N CYS A 67 -14.58 16.43 -16.92
CA CYS A 67 -13.72 16.31 -15.76
C CYS A 67 -13.07 17.65 -15.38
N LEU A 68 -12.63 18.45 -16.34
CA LEU A 68 -12.05 19.77 -16.08
C LEU A 68 -13.07 20.69 -15.37
N ASP A 69 -14.34 20.65 -15.78
CA ASP A 69 -15.44 21.35 -15.11
C ASP A 69 -15.65 20.84 -13.68
N ARG A 70 -15.54 19.53 -13.45
CA ARG A 70 -15.62 18.96 -12.08
C ARG A 70 -14.45 19.39 -11.22
N ILE A 71 -13.24 19.43 -11.78
CA ILE A 71 -12.04 19.93 -11.10
C ILE A 71 -12.27 21.38 -10.68
N LYS A 72 -12.66 22.24 -11.63
CA LYS A 72 -13.00 23.64 -11.39
C LYS A 72 -14.00 23.79 -10.26
N ASN A 73 -15.16 23.13 -10.37
CA ASN A 73 -16.23 23.21 -9.38
C ASN A 73 -15.79 22.75 -7.98
N ASN A 74 -14.95 21.72 -7.87
CA ASN A 74 -14.49 21.22 -6.58
C ASN A 74 -13.45 22.15 -5.93
N VAL A 75 -12.55 22.73 -6.72
CA VAL A 75 -11.59 23.73 -6.25
C VAL A 75 -12.33 25.00 -5.80
N GLU A 76 -13.28 25.51 -6.61
CA GLU A 76 -14.12 26.68 -6.27
C GLU A 76 -14.93 26.46 -4.99
N LYS A 77 -15.50 25.26 -4.80
CA LYS A 77 -16.20 24.89 -3.56
C LYS A 77 -15.29 24.98 -2.34
N GLU A 78 -14.04 24.54 -2.44
CA GLU A 78 -13.09 24.60 -1.32
C GLU A 78 -12.63 26.02 -1.00
N LEU A 79 -12.39 26.85 -2.03
CA LEU A 79 -12.12 28.27 -1.88
C LEU A 79 -13.29 28.99 -1.19
N THR A 80 -14.51 28.74 -1.67
CA THR A 80 -15.74 29.33 -1.11
C THR A 80 -15.96 28.93 0.35
N LYS A 81 -15.70 27.67 0.73
CA LYS A 81 -15.78 27.21 2.12
C LYS A 81 -14.81 27.97 3.03
N LYS A 82 -13.58 28.23 2.57
CA LYS A 82 -12.57 28.99 3.33
C LYS A 82 -12.93 30.47 3.44
N LEU A 83 -13.42 31.08 2.37
CA LEU A 83 -13.96 32.45 2.34
C LEU A 83 -15.11 32.64 3.33
N ASN A 84 -16.09 31.73 3.32
CA ASN A 84 -17.24 31.80 4.22
C ASN A 84 -16.84 31.61 5.70
N LYS A 85 -15.87 30.74 5.99
CA LYS A 85 -15.29 30.62 7.33
C LYS A 85 -14.58 31.91 7.77
N LYS A 86 -13.85 32.58 6.88
CA LYS A 86 -13.19 33.87 7.17
C LYS A 86 -14.22 34.98 7.47
N LYS A 87 -15.28 35.09 6.66
CA LYS A 87 -16.40 36.03 6.88
C LYS A 87 -17.17 35.76 8.18
N LYS A 88 -17.38 34.49 8.55
CA LYS A 88 -18.05 34.15 9.81
C LYS A 88 -17.18 34.47 11.04
N LYS A 89 -15.85 34.41 10.89
CA LYS A 89 -14.90 34.79 11.94
C LYS A 89 -14.76 36.32 12.09
N SER A 90 -14.87 37.08 10.99
CA SER A 90 -14.88 38.55 11.05
C SER A 90 -16.20 39.12 11.57
N LYS A 91 -17.36 38.47 11.36
CA LYS A 91 -18.63 38.91 11.97
C LYS A 91 -18.65 38.90 13.51
N ASN A 92 -17.73 38.19 14.17
CA ASN A 92 -17.60 38.18 15.64
C ASN A 92 -16.56 39.17 16.18
N ALA A 93 -15.87 39.92 15.32
CA ALA A 93 -14.93 40.98 15.71
C ALA A 93 -15.36 42.26 14.99
N ALA A 94 -15.97 43.18 15.75
CA ALA A 94 -16.41 44.55 15.43
C ALA A 94 -16.55 44.95 13.95
N ALA A 95 -17.74 45.45 13.62
CA ALA A 95 -18.09 46.03 12.33
C ALA A 95 -17.12 47.15 11.92
N GLU A 96 -16.32 46.89 10.89
CA GLU A 96 -15.87 47.91 9.95
C GLU A 96 -16.30 47.48 8.55
N GLU A 97 -17.10 48.35 7.94
CA GLU A 97 -17.54 48.25 6.56
C GLU A 97 -16.36 48.45 5.61
N THR A 98 -15.70 47.35 5.27
CA THR A 98 -14.99 47.26 4.00
C THR A 98 -15.83 46.39 3.07
N SER A 99 -16.20 46.96 1.94
CA SER A 99 -16.86 46.32 0.79
C SER A 99 -16.27 44.93 0.49
N PRO A 100 -17.10 43.98 0.01
CA PRO A 100 -16.60 42.66 -0.35
C PRO A 100 -15.49 42.81 -1.41
N PRO A 101 -14.37 42.07 -1.33
CA PRO A 101 -13.47 42.01 -2.46
C PRO A 101 -14.21 41.34 -3.61
N GLU A 102 -14.73 42.16 -4.51
CA GLU A 102 -15.17 41.80 -5.85
C GLU A 102 -13.93 41.42 -6.65
N GLU A 103 -13.51 40.17 -6.49
CA GLU A 103 -12.85 39.38 -7.53
C GLU A 103 -12.81 37.96 -6.98
N MET A 104 -13.94 37.26 -7.08
CA MET A 104 -13.90 35.82 -7.03
C MET A 104 -13.11 35.40 -8.28
N GLN A 105 -11.80 35.19 -8.14
CA GLN A 105 -10.94 34.67 -9.21
C GLN A 105 -11.68 33.46 -9.80
N LYS A 106 -12.25 33.65 -11.00
CA LYS A 106 -12.93 32.57 -11.72
C LYS A 106 -11.87 31.52 -11.96
N ILE A 107 -12.03 30.34 -11.36
CA ILE A 107 -11.06 29.28 -11.51
C ILE A 107 -11.11 28.83 -12.96
N GLN A 108 -9.97 28.90 -13.63
CA GLN A 108 -9.80 28.40 -14.99
C GLN A 108 -9.09 27.07 -14.90
N VAL A 109 -9.60 26.06 -15.60
CA VAL A 109 -8.98 24.74 -15.65
C VAL A 109 -8.87 24.34 -17.10
N ALA A 110 -7.66 24.08 -17.56
CA ALA A 110 -7.40 23.69 -18.94
C ALA A 110 -6.30 22.64 -19.01
N LEU A 111 -6.44 21.76 -20.01
CA LEU A 111 -5.50 20.71 -20.34
C LEU A 111 -4.72 21.12 -21.59
N TYR A 112 -3.41 20.89 -21.62
CA TYR A 112 -2.56 21.21 -22.76
C TYR A 112 -1.71 20.01 -23.20
N LYS A 113 -1.51 19.86 -24.51
CA LYS A 113 -0.54 18.95 -25.14
C LYS A 113 0.41 19.84 -25.94
N ASN A 114 1.70 19.84 -25.62
CA ASN A 114 2.67 20.72 -26.27
C ASN A 114 2.22 22.20 -26.32
N GLN A 115 1.71 22.72 -25.20
CA GLN A 115 1.16 24.09 -25.07
C GLN A 115 -0.12 24.39 -25.87
N GLU A 116 -0.68 23.43 -26.59
CA GLU A 116 -1.96 23.57 -27.28
C GLU A 116 -3.11 23.06 -26.41
N SER A 117 -4.20 23.85 -26.33
CA SER A 117 -5.36 23.49 -25.50
C SER A 117 -6.09 22.28 -26.06
N ILE A 118 -6.24 21.26 -25.23
CA ILE A 118 -6.90 20.01 -25.59
C ILE A 118 -8.38 20.09 -25.25
N LYS A 119 -9.23 19.76 -26.23
CA LYS A 119 -10.69 19.78 -26.13
C LYS A 119 -11.30 18.60 -26.87
N ASN A 120 -12.53 18.24 -26.50
CA ASN A 120 -13.35 17.21 -27.14
C ASN A 120 -12.79 15.77 -27.24
N ILE A 121 -11.66 15.45 -26.60
CA ILE A 121 -11.15 14.08 -26.54
C ILE A 121 -11.71 13.30 -25.34
N ALA A 122 -11.76 11.97 -25.45
CA ALA A 122 -12.10 11.08 -24.34
C ALA A 122 -10.85 10.66 -23.55
N PHE A 123 -11.02 10.25 -22.29
CA PHE A 123 -9.90 9.73 -21.49
C PHE A 123 -9.25 8.48 -22.07
N ASN A 124 -10.00 7.63 -22.77
CA ASN A 124 -9.48 6.42 -23.38
C ASN A 124 -8.47 6.74 -24.49
N GLU A 125 -8.72 7.81 -25.25
CA GLU A 125 -7.82 8.35 -26.26
C GLU A 125 -6.61 9.02 -25.58
N LEU A 126 -6.85 9.91 -24.62
CA LEU A 126 -5.77 10.57 -23.86
C LEU A 126 -4.78 9.60 -23.22
N LEU A 127 -5.27 8.47 -22.72
CA LEU A 127 -4.48 7.41 -22.06
C LEU A 127 -4.05 6.31 -23.03
N SER A 128 -4.13 6.52 -24.35
CA SER A 128 -3.60 5.58 -25.34
C SER A 128 -2.07 5.55 -25.26
N PHE A 129 -1.44 4.40 -25.51
CA PHE A 129 0.03 4.28 -25.39
C PHE A 129 0.77 5.22 -26.35
N GLU A 130 0.21 5.41 -27.56
CA GLU A 130 0.74 6.34 -28.55
C GLU A 130 0.66 7.80 -28.06
N ASP A 131 -0.46 8.18 -27.44
CA ASP A 131 -0.65 9.55 -26.97
C ASP A 131 0.23 9.91 -25.78
N ILE A 132 0.30 9.06 -24.75
CA ILE A 132 0.98 9.40 -23.48
C ILE A 132 2.48 9.65 -23.64
N HIS A 133 3.11 9.15 -24.71
CA HIS A 133 4.53 9.32 -25.02
C HIS A 133 4.80 10.30 -26.17
N SER A 134 3.75 10.79 -26.84
CA SER A 134 3.89 11.63 -28.04
C SER A 134 4.37 13.06 -27.77
N ALA A 135 4.04 13.62 -26.60
CA ALA A 135 4.33 15.01 -26.25
C ALA A 135 4.17 15.23 -24.73
N PRO A 136 4.74 16.31 -24.15
CA PRO A 136 4.44 16.70 -22.78
C PRO A 136 3.00 17.20 -22.64
N TYR A 137 2.36 16.83 -21.53
CA TYR A 137 1.02 17.25 -21.17
C TYR A 137 1.03 18.06 -19.87
N SER A 138 0.19 19.08 -19.78
CA SER A 138 0.02 19.86 -18.56
C SER A 138 -1.44 20.14 -18.23
N LEU A 139 -1.73 20.23 -16.94
CA LEU A 139 -3.00 20.70 -16.38
C LEU A 139 -2.75 22.05 -15.73
N THR A 140 -3.53 23.06 -16.10
CA THR A 140 -3.50 24.36 -15.45
C THR A 140 -4.72 24.51 -14.55
N ILE A 141 -4.52 25.07 -13.35
CA ILE A 141 -5.58 25.47 -12.44
C ILE A 141 -5.30 26.91 -12.03
N SER A 142 -5.92 27.84 -12.73
CA SER A 142 -5.65 29.28 -12.64
C SER A 142 -4.19 29.60 -12.99
N GLU A 143 -3.36 29.98 -12.02
CA GLU A 143 -1.93 30.29 -12.22
C GLU A 143 -1.03 29.07 -12.00
N ASP A 144 -1.57 28.01 -11.37
CA ASP A 144 -0.80 26.80 -11.07
C ASP A 144 -0.71 25.90 -12.30
N ASN A 145 0.51 25.51 -12.68
CA ASN A 145 0.76 24.56 -13.75
C ASN A 145 1.22 23.21 -13.19
N TYR A 146 0.62 22.12 -13.67
CA TYR A 146 0.91 20.76 -13.26
C TYR A 146 1.37 19.94 -14.46
N ASP A 147 2.54 19.31 -14.35
CA ASP A 147 2.98 18.30 -15.30
C ASP A 147 2.13 17.04 -15.15
N ILE A 148 1.57 16.56 -16.26
CA ILE A 148 0.75 15.36 -16.23
C ILE A 148 1.62 14.13 -16.36
N VAL A 149 1.48 13.23 -15.38
CA VAL A 149 2.18 11.96 -15.36
C VAL A 149 1.19 10.83 -15.57
N PHE A 150 1.31 10.16 -16.71
CA PHE A 150 0.45 9.05 -17.08
C PHE A 150 0.98 7.70 -16.61
N ASN A 151 0.11 6.87 -16.02
CA ASN A 151 0.39 5.47 -15.68
C ASN A 151 1.79 5.27 -15.07
N CYS A 152 2.17 6.12 -14.12
CA CYS A 152 3.45 5.98 -13.43
C CYS A 152 3.40 4.81 -12.44
N PRO A 153 4.57 4.29 -12.03
CA PRO A 153 4.67 3.43 -10.87
C PRO A 153 3.83 3.96 -9.71
N TRP A 154 3.08 3.10 -9.04
CA TRP A 154 2.12 3.51 -8.03
C TRP A 154 1.92 2.44 -6.97
N VAL A 155 1.78 2.85 -5.70
CA VAL A 155 1.34 1.98 -4.61
C VAL A 155 -0.17 2.15 -4.44
N SER A 156 -0.95 1.15 -4.82
CA SER A 156 -2.41 1.19 -4.66
C SER A 156 -2.82 0.90 -3.22
N GLU A 157 -2.08 0.01 -2.54
CA GLU A 157 -2.30 -0.31 -1.14
C GLU A 157 -0.99 -0.72 -0.46
N ILE A 158 -0.74 -0.18 0.73
CA ILE A 158 0.29 -0.64 1.64
C ILE A 158 -0.29 -0.74 3.05
N LYS A 159 -0.09 -1.89 3.70
CA LYS A 159 -0.63 -2.19 5.03
C LYS A 159 0.45 -2.80 5.92
N MET A 160 0.57 -2.26 7.13
CA MET A 160 1.43 -2.80 8.18
C MET A 160 0.77 -3.99 8.89
N PRO A 161 1.56 -5.00 9.32
CA PRO A 161 1.03 -6.12 10.09
C PRO A 161 0.46 -5.64 11.45
N SER A 162 -0.48 -6.43 11.97
CA SER A 162 -1.16 -6.17 13.24
C SER A 162 -0.40 -6.68 14.48
N SER A 163 0.59 -7.55 14.28
CA SER A 163 1.55 -7.99 15.30
C SER A 163 2.97 -7.86 14.75
N ILE A 164 3.89 -7.41 15.59
CA ILE A 164 5.32 -7.21 15.26
C ILE A 164 6.14 -7.69 16.46
N LEU A 165 6.98 -8.69 16.26
CA LEU A 165 7.83 -9.27 17.31
C LEU A 165 9.29 -8.85 17.12
N ALA A 166 9.97 -8.51 18.22
CA ALA A 166 11.42 -8.33 18.22
C ALA A 166 12.11 -9.64 17.83
N ASN A 167 13.26 -9.56 17.14
CA ASN A 167 14.03 -10.72 16.67
C ASN A 167 13.32 -11.58 15.60
N TYR A 168 12.34 -10.99 14.89
CA TYR A 168 11.67 -11.57 13.72
C TYR A 168 11.70 -10.60 12.53
N PHE A 169 11.49 -11.13 11.33
CA PHE A 169 11.33 -10.31 10.14
C PHE A 169 9.94 -9.66 10.10
N VAL A 170 9.93 -8.41 9.68
CA VAL A 170 8.74 -7.57 9.48
C VAL A 170 8.74 -7.09 8.05
N TYR A 171 7.58 -7.12 7.42
CA TYR A 171 7.33 -6.62 6.08
C TYR A 171 5.86 -6.20 5.97
N PRO A 172 5.46 -5.39 4.99
CA PRO A 172 4.06 -5.00 4.84
C PRO A 172 3.19 -6.24 4.67
N SER A 173 2.10 -6.37 5.46
CA SER A 173 1.13 -7.47 5.31
C SER A 173 0.39 -7.42 3.98
N LYS A 174 0.48 -6.28 3.28
CA LYS A 174 -0.02 -6.08 1.93
C LYS A 174 0.79 -4.97 1.26
N LEU A 175 1.24 -5.21 0.03
CA LEU A 175 1.86 -4.23 -0.85
C LEU A 175 1.36 -4.50 -2.28
N GLU A 176 0.44 -3.66 -2.76
CA GLU A 176 -0.06 -3.74 -4.13
C GLU A 176 0.57 -2.60 -4.96
N LEU A 177 1.22 -3.01 -6.05
CA LEU A 177 1.91 -2.14 -6.98
C LEU A 177 1.19 -2.12 -8.33
N GLU A 178 1.05 -0.93 -8.91
CA GLU A 178 0.57 -0.73 -10.28
C GLU A 178 1.70 -0.08 -11.10
N TYR A 179 1.98 -0.61 -12.29
CA TYR A 179 3.06 -0.12 -13.18
C TYR A 179 4.45 -0.05 -12.53
N ALA A 180 4.65 -0.80 -11.43
CA ALA A 180 5.86 -0.85 -10.64
C ALA A 180 6.18 -2.30 -10.31
N ASP A 181 7.44 -2.59 -10.09
CA ASP A 181 7.90 -3.89 -9.64
C ASP A 181 8.61 -3.75 -8.28
N GLN A 182 8.49 -4.77 -7.45
CA GLN A 182 9.01 -4.73 -6.08
C GLN A 182 10.54 -4.65 -6.07
N GLU A 183 11.21 -5.26 -7.05
CA GLU A 183 12.67 -5.35 -7.13
C GLU A 183 13.32 -4.00 -7.40
N ASN A 184 12.73 -3.19 -8.28
CA ASN A 184 13.21 -1.84 -8.58
C ASN A 184 12.71 -0.80 -7.58
N SER A 185 11.63 -1.09 -6.85
CA SER A 185 11.06 -0.18 -5.86
C SER A 185 11.95 -0.05 -4.62
N SER A 186 12.02 1.15 -4.05
CA SER A 186 12.83 1.41 -2.85
C SER A 186 11.95 1.41 -1.60
N ILE A 187 12.31 0.59 -0.62
CA ILE A 187 11.62 0.50 0.68
C ILE A 187 12.58 0.89 1.79
N THR A 188 12.14 1.79 2.67
CA THR A 188 12.91 2.27 3.83
C THR A 188 12.07 2.16 5.09
N TRP A 189 12.70 1.70 6.16
CA TRP A 189 12.10 1.46 7.47
C TRP A 189 12.59 2.48 8.48
N TYR A 190 11.66 2.91 9.32
CA TYR A 190 11.91 3.83 10.41
C TYR A 190 11.28 3.30 11.68
N ARG A 191 11.86 3.65 12.83
CA ARG A 191 11.22 3.49 14.14
C ARG A 191 10.96 4.83 14.77
N GLY A 192 9.97 4.90 15.66
CA GLY A 192 9.71 6.09 16.45
C GLY A 192 8.96 5.75 17.73
N LEU A 193 9.29 6.45 18.82
CA LEU A 193 8.58 6.29 20.07
C LEU A 193 7.15 6.80 19.92
N PRO A 194 6.15 6.02 20.35
CA PRO A 194 4.76 6.47 20.30
C PRO A 194 4.58 7.72 21.17
N LYS A 195 3.82 8.69 20.65
CA LYS A 195 3.39 9.90 21.37
C LYS A 195 1.85 9.91 21.42
N PRO A 196 1.21 10.68 22.32
CA PRO A 196 -0.25 10.78 22.35
C PRO A 196 -0.82 11.13 20.96
N ASN A 197 -1.79 10.34 20.50
CA ASN A 197 -2.39 10.42 19.15
C ASN A 197 -1.41 10.23 17.96
N ASP A 198 -0.23 9.64 18.19
CA ASP A 198 0.84 9.49 17.21
C ASP A 198 1.28 10.82 16.54
N ALA A 199 0.95 11.95 17.17
CA ALA A 199 1.31 13.26 16.66
C ALA A 199 2.80 13.53 16.94
N HIS A 200 3.51 14.01 15.93
CA HIS A 200 4.91 14.45 16.06
C HIS A 200 5.89 13.36 16.52
N ILE A 201 5.66 12.11 16.14
CA ILE A 201 6.68 11.06 16.29
C ILE A 201 7.92 11.46 15.50
N GLU A 202 9.07 11.42 16.16
CA GLU A 202 10.37 11.56 15.52
C GLU A 202 10.78 10.20 14.97
N TRP A 203 11.03 10.16 13.66
CA TRP A 203 11.31 8.92 12.93
C TRP A 203 12.82 8.79 12.70
N GLU A 204 13.40 7.73 13.23
CA GLU A 204 14.79 7.33 13.00
C GLU A 204 14.81 6.23 11.92
N GLU A 205 15.63 6.38 10.89
CA GLU A 205 15.82 5.34 9.88
C GLU A 205 16.56 4.14 10.48
N VAL A 206 16.03 2.92 10.27
CA VAL A 206 16.58 1.68 10.85
C VAL A 206 16.98 0.63 9.83
N GLY A 207 16.57 0.78 8.57
CA GLY A 207 16.98 -0.14 7.51
C GLY A 207 16.28 0.10 6.17
N THR A 208 16.72 -0.64 5.17
CA THR A 208 16.20 -0.60 3.80
C THR A 208 15.93 -2.01 3.28
N GLY A 209 15.02 -2.12 2.31
CA GLY A 209 14.62 -3.39 1.69
C GLY A 209 13.21 -3.81 2.08
N PHE A 210 12.69 -4.82 1.37
CA PHE A 210 11.32 -5.31 1.57
C PHE A 210 11.06 -5.81 2.99
N MET A 211 12.06 -6.46 3.59
CA MET A 211 12.01 -6.96 4.96
C MET A 211 12.93 -6.15 5.87
N TYR A 212 12.46 -5.92 7.09
CA TYR A 212 13.26 -5.41 8.20
C TYR A 212 13.33 -6.46 9.31
N HIS A 213 14.52 -6.72 9.86
CA HIS A 213 14.67 -7.59 11.02
C HIS A 213 14.53 -6.75 12.30
N ALA A 214 13.36 -6.84 12.95
CA ALA A 214 13.10 -6.10 14.19
C ALA A 214 14.08 -6.52 15.29
N LYS A 215 14.60 -5.55 16.03
CA LYS A 215 15.60 -5.78 17.08
C LYS A 215 14.95 -5.70 18.45
N SER A 216 15.60 -6.28 19.45
CA SER A 216 15.19 -6.14 20.86
C SER A 216 15.18 -4.67 21.31
N SER A 217 16.03 -3.81 20.72
CA SER A 217 16.03 -2.36 20.97
C SER A 217 14.80 -1.62 20.41
N ASP A 218 14.03 -2.27 19.54
CA ASP A 218 12.85 -1.66 18.92
C ASP A 218 11.58 -1.88 19.76
N ILE A 219 11.64 -2.71 20.82
CA ILE A 219 10.49 -2.99 21.69
C ILE A 219 9.90 -1.67 22.23
N GLY A 220 8.59 -1.51 22.09
CA GLY A 220 7.86 -0.29 22.46
C GLY A 220 7.89 0.83 21.41
N TYR A 221 8.62 0.68 20.31
CA TYR A 221 8.58 1.61 19.19
C TYR A 221 7.49 1.22 18.19
N LYS A 222 6.93 2.21 17.50
CA LYS A 222 6.20 1.98 16.25
C LYS A 222 7.16 1.92 15.08
N LEU A 223 6.77 1.19 14.04
CA LEU A 223 7.49 1.14 12.77
C LEU A 223 6.75 1.94 11.71
N LYS A 224 7.50 2.65 10.87
CA LYS A 224 7.00 3.28 9.65
C LYS A 224 7.77 2.71 8.47
N VAL A 225 7.05 2.38 7.42
CA VAL A 225 7.62 1.99 6.13
C VAL A 225 7.33 3.09 5.11
N THR A 226 8.31 3.44 4.30
CA THR A 226 8.12 4.26 3.11
C THR A 226 8.45 3.44 1.87
N CYS A 227 7.61 3.50 0.85
CA CYS A 227 7.79 2.85 -0.43
C CYS A 227 7.81 3.90 -1.54
N LEU A 228 8.92 3.93 -2.29
CA LEU A 228 9.03 4.69 -3.53
C LEU A 228 8.87 3.69 -4.69
N PRO A 229 7.67 3.59 -5.30
CA PRO A 229 7.42 2.64 -6.37
C PRO A 229 8.22 3.01 -7.62
N ARG A 230 8.83 2.02 -8.26
CA ARG A 230 9.63 2.21 -9.48
C ARG A 230 9.41 1.08 -10.45
N ASN A 231 9.67 1.37 -11.72
CA ASN A 231 9.93 0.38 -12.75
C ASN A 231 11.29 0.68 -13.40
N SER A 232 11.62 0.03 -14.50
CA SER A 232 12.90 0.22 -15.20
C SER A 232 13.15 1.64 -15.72
N GLU A 233 12.13 2.49 -15.84
CA GLU A 233 12.23 3.80 -16.48
C GLU A 233 11.87 4.98 -15.57
N ARG A 234 10.90 4.78 -14.66
CA ARG A 234 10.21 5.86 -13.96
C ARG A 234 10.07 5.55 -12.48
N SER A 235 9.78 6.60 -11.71
CA SER A 235 9.39 6.52 -10.30
C SER A 235 8.03 7.15 -10.09
N GLY A 236 7.29 6.62 -9.13
CA GLY A 236 6.05 7.19 -8.65
C GLY A 236 6.23 8.08 -7.42
N PRO A 237 5.10 8.52 -6.84
CA PRO A 237 5.11 9.26 -5.57
C PRO A 237 5.46 8.35 -4.39
N LEU A 238 6.17 8.89 -3.42
CA LEU A 238 6.50 8.19 -2.17
C LEU A 238 5.22 7.93 -1.36
N VAL A 239 5.06 6.72 -0.83
CA VAL A 239 3.93 6.35 0.05
C VAL A 239 4.47 5.89 1.40
N GLU A 240 3.83 6.31 2.48
CA GLU A 240 4.19 5.90 3.84
C GLU A 240 3.03 5.18 4.55
N ALA A 241 3.36 4.21 5.40
CA ALA A 241 2.45 3.54 6.32
C ALA A 241 3.09 3.36 7.69
N ILE A 242 2.29 3.51 8.75
CA ILE A 242 2.74 3.41 10.15
C ILE A 242 2.03 2.23 10.81
N SER A 243 2.76 1.46 11.63
CA SER A 243 2.22 0.35 12.39
C SER A 243 1.19 0.84 13.42
N LYS A 244 0.10 0.09 13.58
CA LYS A 244 -0.90 0.38 14.62
C LYS A 244 -0.41 -0.08 16.00
N CYS A 245 0.33 -1.19 16.02
CA CYS A 245 0.97 -1.73 17.22
C CYS A 245 2.42 -1.27 17.34
N GLU A 246 2.93 -1.35 18.56
CA GLU A 246 4.36 -1.26 18.85
C GLU A 246 5.03 -2.62 18.63
N VAL A 247 6.34 -2.62 18.45
CA VAL A 247 7.13 -3.86 18.48
C VAL A 247 7.02 -4.47 19.88
N GLN A 248 6.65 -5.74 19.91
CA GLN A 248 6.45 -6.52 21.13
C GLN A 248 7.69 -7.37 21.41
N ALA A 249 7.85 -7.80 22.67
CA ALA A 249 8.85 -8.80 23.00
C ALA A 249 8.59 -10.11 22.24
N ASP A 250 9.65 -10.85 21.92
CA ASP A 250 9.52 -12.19 21.35
C ASP A 250 8.88 -13.16 22.35
N PRO A 251 8.32 -14.29 21.88
CA PRO A 251 7.68 -15.29 22.76
C PRO A 251 8.65 -16.05 23.69
N GLY A 252 9.95 -15.71 23.70
CA GLY A 252 10.98 -16.52 24.34
C GLY A 252 11.27 -17.78 23.54
N VAL A 253 11.61 -18.86 24.25
CA VAL A 253 11.99 -20.13 23.63
C VAL A 253 10.80 -20.78 22.94
N CYS A 254 10.92 -20.97 21.64
CA CYS A 254 9.99 -21.70 20.81
C CYS A 254 10.43 -23.16 20.61
N PRO A 255 9.50 -24.11 20.41
CA PRO A 255 9.86 -25.51 20.18
C PRO A 255 10.85 -25.74 19.01
N PHE A 256 10.80 -24.88 17.98
CA PHE A 256 11.71 -24.97 16.85
C PHE A 256 13.15 -24.55 17.15
N ASP A 257 13.41 -23.80 18.23
CA ASP A 257 14.77 -23.35 18.56
C ASP A 257 15.69 -24.56 18.85
N THR A 258 15.18 -25.54 19.60
CA THR A 258 15.88 -26.82 19.83
C THR A 258 16.08 -27.60 18.53
N ARG A 259 15.09 -27.58 17.63
CA ARG A 259 15.16 -28.27 16.33
C ARG A 259 16.20 -27.63 15.42
N HIS A 260 16.35 -26.30 15.46
CA HIS A 260 17.34 -25.56 14.69
C HIS A 260 18.78 -25.91 15.04
N MET A 261 19.04 -26.43 16.23
CA MET A 261 20.38 -26.93 16.60
C MET A 261 20.82 -28.13 15.76
N PHE A 262 19.89 -28.86 15.15
CA PHE A 262 20.18 -29.96 14.23
C PHE A 262 20.24 -29.53 12.76
N THR A 263 19.96 -28.26 12.47
CA THR A 263 19.81 -27.74 11.11
C THR A 263 20.58 -26.44 10.88
N GLN A 264 21.63 -26.17 11.67
CA GLN A 264 22.42 -24.95 11.61
C GLN A 264 22.98 -24.65 10.21
N ASP A 265 23.38 -25.71 9.48
CA ASP A 265 23.95 -25.59 8.14
C ASP A 265 23.06 -26.25 7.07
N LYS A 266 23.22 -25.76 5.84
CA LYS A 266 22.73 -26.44 4.62
C LYS A 266 23.53 -27.73 4.39
N LEU A 267 22.85 -28.76 3.90
CA LEU A 267 23.51 -30.03 3.55
C LEU A 267 24.32 -29.88 2.25
N SER A 268 25.52 -30.47 2.21
CA SER A 268 26.41 -30.48 1.05
C SER A 268 26.35 -31.79 0.25
N GLY A 269 26.89 -31.75 -0.97
CA GLY A 269 26.99 -32.92 -1.85
C GLY A 269 25.62 -33.44 -2.32
N SER A 270 25.47 -34.76 -2.37
CA SER A 270 24.23 -35.43 -2.79
C SER A 270 23.15 -35.54 -1.70
N LYS A 271 23.33 -34.84 -0.57
CA LYS A 271 22.37 -34.83 0.53
C LYS A 271 21.39 -33.66 0.38
N PHE A 272 20.13 -33.91 0.69
CA PHE A 272 19.10 -32.88 0.74
C PHE A 272 18.21 -33.05 1.97
N ARG A 273 17.67 -31.94 2.46
CA ARG A 273 16.78 -31.92 3.63
C ARG A 273 15.35 -31.62 3.20
N VAL A 274 14.41 -32.43 3.69
CA VAL A 274 12.98 -32.30 3.38
C VAL A 274 12.23 -31.83 4.62
N VAL A 275 11.33 -30.87 4.44
CA VAL A 275 10.35 -30.45 5.44
C VAL A 275 8.96 -30.80 4.92
N SER A 276 8.13 -31.38 5.79
CA SER A 276 6.69 -31.51 5.58
C SER A 276 5.97 -30.85 6.74
N TYR A 277 5.13 -29.85 6.49
CA TYR A 277 4.52 -29.08 7.58
C TYR A 277 3.12 -28.54 7.22
N ASN A 278 2.12 -28.85 8.04
CA ASN A 278 0.81 -28.23 7.97
C ASN A 278 0.83 -26.92 8.79
N LEU A 279 0.57 -25.78 8.14
CA LEU A 279 0.70 -24.45 8.75
C LEU A 279 -0.55 -23.97 9.49
N LEU A 280 -1.67 -24.71 9.41
CA LEU A 280 -3.00 -24.31 9.88
C LEU A 280 -3.50 -23.04 9.18
N ALA A 281 -4.37 -23.19 8.19
CA ALA A 281 -4.90 -22.06 7.43
C ALA A 281 -5.68 -21.11 8.35
N ASP A 282 -5.57 -19.80 8.09
CA ASP A 282 -6.19 -18.79 8.94
C ASP A 282 -7.71 -18.90 8.98
N LEU A 283 -8.31 -19.36 7.88
CA LEU A 283 -9.76 -19.62 7.82
C LEU A 283 -10.24 -20.68 8.84
N TYR A 284 -9.35 -21.57 9.30
CA TYR A 284 -9.63 -22.55 10.35
C TYR A 284 -9.26 -22.08 11.75
N ALA A 285 -8.49 -21.00 11.89
CA ALA A 285 -8.02 -20.47 13.17
C ALA A 285 -8.79 -19.23 13.64
N ASP A 286 -9.29 -18.39 12.73
CA ASP A 286 -9.88 -17.09 13.06
C ASP A 286 -11.36 -17.15 13.47
N SER A 287 -12.02 -18.30 13.33
CA SER A 287 -13.44 -18.44 13.69
C SER A 287 -13.67 -18.48 15.21
N GLU A 288 -14.84 -18.01 15.66
CA GLU A 288 -15.23 -18.07 17.08
C GLU A 288 -15.23 -19.51 17.62
N THR A 289 -15.70 -20.47 16.81
CA THR A 289 -15.67 -21.90 17.14
C THR A 289 -14.23 -22.39 17.30
N ALA A 290 -13.32 -22.00 16.40
CA ALA A 290 -11.91 -22.37 16.54
C ALA A 290 -11.30 -21.82 17.84
N LYS A 291 -11.54 -20.54 18.14
CA LYS A 291 -11.02 -19.87 19.34
C LYS A 291 -11.59 -20.46 20.64
N LYS A 292 -12.88 -20.82 20.68
CA LYS A 292 -13.57 -21.25 21.91
C LYS A 292 -13.63 -22.76 22.11
N GLU A 293 -13.57 -23.55 21.05
CA GLU A 293 -13.79 -25.00 21.12
C GLU A 293 -12.55 -25.80 20.69
N LEU A 294 -11.87 -25.42 19.61
CA LEU A 294 -10.71 -26.16 19.10
C LEU A 294 -9.40 -25.78 19.82
N PHE A 295 -9.20 -24.48 20.06
CA PHE A 295 -7.99 -23.90 20.63
C PHE A 295 -8.24 -23.04 21.89
N PRO A 296 -9.12 -23.43 22.84
CA PRO A 296 -9.48 -22.59 23.99
C PRO A 296 -8.31 -22.30 24.93
N TYR A 297 -7.25 -23.11 24.87
CA TYR A 297 -6.02 -22.95 25.62
C TYR A 297 -5.03 -21.99 24.97
N CYS A 298 -5.24 -21.60 23.70
CA CYS A 298 -4.36 -20.71 22.96
C CYS A 298 -4.88 -19.27 23.06
N PRO A 299 -4.07 -18.29 23.52
CA PRO A 299 -4.53 -16.91 23.60
C PRO A 299 -4.81 -16.34 22.20
N GLU A 300 -5.84 -15.50 22.07
CA GLU A 300 -6.31 -14.99 20.76
C GLU A 300 -5.22 -14.30 19.94
N TYR A 301 -4.30 -13.56 20.59
CA TYR A 301 -3.20 -12.90 19.89
C TYR A 301 -2.24 -13.91 19.22
N ALA A 302 -2.10 -15.11 19.80
CA ALA A 302 -1.24 -16.16 19.27
C ALA A 302 -1.91 -16.98 18.15
N LEU A 303 -3.24 -16.90 18.01
CA LEU A 303 -3.98 -17.44 16.88
C LEU A 303 -3.98 -16.51 15.65
N ASN A 304 -3.77 -15.20 15.87
CA ASN A 304 -3.73 -14.22 14.80
C ASN A 304 -2.64 -14.55 13.76
N ILE A 305 -2.99 -14.49 12.48
CA ILE A 305 -2.07 -14.84 11.39
C ILE A 305 -0.81 -13.99 11.35
N ASP A 306 -0.87 -12.69 11.65
CA ASP A 306 0.31 -11.82 11.65
C ASP A 306 1.28 -12.20 12.78
N TYR A 307 0.79 -12.80 13.87
CA TYR A 307 1.64 -13.40 14.89
C TYR A 307 2.19 -14.74 14.41
N ARG A 308 1.32 -15.70 14.04
CA ARG A 308 1.71 -17.07 13.67
C ARG A 308 2.73 -17.12 12.53
N LYS A 309 2.56 -16.27 11.52
CA LYS A 309 3.43 -16.27 10.34
C LYS A 309 4.87 -15.90 10.65
N GLN A 310 5.09 -14.99 11.60
CA GLN A 310 6.44 -14.67 12.05
C GLN A 310 7.13 -15.93 12.61
N LEU A 311 6.41 -16.74 13.39
CA LEU A 311 6.91 -17.97 14.00
C LEU A 311 7.19 -19.04 12.95
N PHE A 312 6.20 -19.43 12.13
CA PHE A 312 6.41 -20.52 11.19
C PHE A 312 7.41 -20.15 10.07
N ILE A 313 7.51 -18.88 9.69
CA ILE A 313 8.53 -18.44 8.72
C ILE A 313 9.93 -18.57 9.33
N LYS A 314 10.14 -18.10 10.57
CA LYS A 314 11.41 -18.30 11.28
C LYS A 314 11.74 -19.78 11.43
N GLU A 315 10.74 -20.60 11.75
CA GLU A 315 10.86 -22.05 11.84
C GLU A 315 11.33 -22.68 10.52
N LEU A 316 10.63 -22.41 9.41
CA LEU A 316 10.96 -22.94 8.08
C LEU A 316 12.36 -22.52 7.61
N ILE A 317 12.68 -21.24 7.83
CA ILE A 317 13.98 -20.66 7.51
C ILE A 317 15.12 -21.37 8.24
N GLY A 318 14.98 -21.58 9.56
CA GLY A 318 16.04 -22.16 10.37
C GLY A 318 16.27 -23.65 10.09
N TYR A 319 15.36 -24.32 9.37
CA TYR A 319 15.59 -25.68 8.92
C TYR A 319 16.63 -25.81 7.82
N ASN A 320 17.01 -24.73 7.11
CA ASN A 320 17.95 -24.82 6.00
C ASN A 320 17.62 -26.00 5.07
N ALA A 321 16.33 -26.15 4.75
CA ALA A 321 15.84 -27.24 3.94
C ALA A 321 16.29 -27.09 2.49
N ASP A 322 16.06 -28.11 1.68
CA ASP A 322 16.20 -28.04 0.22
C ASP A 322 14.86 -28.29 -0.48
N LEU A 323 13.92 -28.98 0.18
CA LEU A 323 12.55 -29.21 -0.27
C LEU A 323 11.59 -28.99 0.90
N MET A 324 10.52 -28.22 0.70
CA MET A 324 9.47 -27.99 1.69
C MET A 324 8.11 -28.29 1.06
N CYS A 325 7.36 -29.21 1.65
CA CYS A 325 5.97 -29.51 1.29
C CYS A 325 5.05 -29.02 2.41
N LEU A 326 4.20 -28.05 2.10
CA LEU A 326 3.38 -27.35 3.07
C LEU A 326 1.90 -27.59 2.79
N CYS A 327 1.13 -27.83 3.85
CA CYS A 327 -0.32 -28.01 3.79
C CYS A 327 -1.04 -26.88 4.53
N GLU A 328 -2.32 -26.66 4.18
CA GLU A 328 -3.16 -25.59 4.74
C GLU A 328 -2.52 -24.21 4.61
N VAL A 329 -1.95 -23.94 3.44
CA VAL A 329 -1.35 -22.64 3.14
C VAL A 329 -2.42 -21.75 2.53
N ASP A 330 -2.78 -20.65 3.19
CA ASP A 330 -3.64 -19.64 2.58
C ASP A 330 -2.97 -19.06 1.32
N ASP A 331 -3.74 -18.79 0.27
CA ASP A 331 -3.21 -18.27 -1.01
C ASP A 331 -2.41 -16.98 -0.82
N LYS A 332 -2.93 -16.10 0.03
CA LYS A 332 -2.27 -14.85 0.45
C LYS A 332 -0.95 -15.08 1.18
N ILE A 333 -0.85 -16.11 2.03
CA ILE A 333 0.38 -16.45 2.74
C ILE A 333 1.41 -17.00 1.76
N PHE A 334 1.00 -17.77 0.77
CA PHE A 334 1.89 -18.21 -0.30
C PHE A 334 2.45 -17.01 -1.09
N ASP A 335 1.58 -16.14 -1.59
CA ASP A 335 1.96 -15.04 -2.50
C ASP A 335 2.71 -13.90 -1.78
N MET A 336 2.23 -13.47 -0.62
CA MET A 336 2.70 -12.24 0.04
C MET A 336 3.74 -12.48 1.13
N ASP A 337 3.85 -13.70 1.66
CA ASP A 337 4.71 -14.02 2.80
C ASP A 337 5.78 -15.05 2.41
N LEU A 338 5.40 -16.28 2.07
CA LEU A 338 6.35 -17.37 1.84
C LEU A 338 7.18 -17.15 0.56
N THR A 339 6.56 -16.81 -0.56
CA THR A 339 7.28 -16.64 -1.83
C THR A 339 8.34 -15.52 -1.78
N PRO A 340 8.03 -14.30 -1.32
CA PRO A 340 9.04 -13.25 -1.21
C PRO A 340 10.15 -13.59 -0.21
N VAL A 341 9.81 -14.17 0.94
CA VAL A 341 10.78 -14.46 2.00
C VAL A 341 11.70 -15.63 1.63
N LEU A 342 11.15 -16.73 1.12
CA LEU A 342 11.92 -17.91 0.71
C LEU A 342 12.64 -17.67 -0.62
N GLY A 343 12.06 -16.86 -1.53
CA GLY A 343 12.70 -16.42 -2.78
C GLY A 343 14.03 -15.71 -2.54
N ASN A 344 14.08 -14.81 -1.56
CA ASN A 344 15.33 -14.15 -1.13
C ASN A 344 16.38 -15.12 -0.55
N ARG A 345 16.03 -16.39 -0.33
CA ARG A 345 16.93 -17.46 0.12
C ARG A 345 17.23 -18.51 -0.96
N GLY A 346 16.85 -18.23 -2.21
CA GLY A 346 17.08 -19.10 -3.35
C GLY A 346 16.07 -20.24 -3.47
N PHE A 347 14.86 -20.08 -2.96
CA PHE A 347 13.79 -21.04 -3.21
C PHE A 347 12.87 -20.58 -4.33
N MET A 348 12.43 -21.53 -5.14
CA MET A 348 11.26 -21.39 -6.00
C MET A 348 10.10 -22.15 -5.38
N GLY A 349 8.87 -21.78 -5.72
CA GLY A 349 7.68 -22.40 -5.15
C GLY A 349 6.53 -22.50 -6.12
N THR A 350 5.66 -23.49 -5.89
CA THR A 350 4.38 -23.65 -6.57
C THR A 350 3.27 -23.83 -5.55
N PHE A 351 2.06 -23.41 -5.91
CA PHE A 351 0.87 -23.48 -5.08
C PHE A 351 -0.29 -24.10 -5.83
N GLN A 352 -0.99 -25.02 -5.17
CA GLN A 352 -2.19 -25.65 -5.67
C GLN A 352 -3.33 -25.47 -4.67
N MET A 353 -4.31 -24.66 -5.05
CA MET A 353 -5.51 -24.39 -4.26
C MET A 353 -6.42 -25.63 -4.15
N LYS A 354 -7.06 -25.82 -2.99
CA LYS A 354 -8.01 -26.90 -2.75
C LYS A 354 -9.42 -26.53 -3.24
N GLY A 355 -9.68 -26.84 -4.50
CA GLY A 355 -10.96 -26.53 -5.14
C GLY A 355 -11.21 -25.03 -5.15
N THR A 356 -12.25 -24.56 -4.46
CA THR A 356 -12.59 -23.14 -4.32
C THR A 356 -12.22 -22.55 -2.95
N THR A 357 -11.62 -23.34 -2.07
CA THR A 357 -11.20 -22.89 -0.73
C THR A 357 -9.94 -22.05 -0.86
N ARG A 358 -9.84 -20.94 -0.13
CA ARG A 358 -8.70 -20.00 -0.21
C ARG A 358 -7.41 -20.52 0.47
N GLU A 359 -7.24 -21.83 0.56
CA GLU A 359 -6.04 -22.52 1.05
C GLU A 359 -5.69 -23.71 0.15
N GLY A 360 -4.47 -24.23 0.30
CA GLY A 360 -4.06 -25.44 -0.40
C GLY A 360 -2.68 -25.93 -0.03
N LEU A 361 -2.02 -26.54 -1.02
CA LEU A 361 -0.70 -27.13 -0.90
C LEU A 361 0.35 -26.22 -1.54
N ALA A 362 1.48 -26.03 -0.87
CA ALA A 362 2.63 -25.35 -1.43
C ALA A 362 3.86 -26.26 -1.42
N THR A 363 4.64 -26.24 -2.50
CA THR A 363 5.93 -26.92 -2.55
C THR A 363 7.00 -25.90 -2.89
N PHE A 364 8.04 -25.81 -2.06
CA PHE A 364 9.21 -24.97 -2.30
C PHE A 364 10.47 -25.83 -2.46
N TRP A 365 11.33 -25.49 -3.42
CA TRP A 365 12.61 -26.17 -3.64
C TRP A 365 13.75 -25.17 -3.79
N ASN A 366 14.94 -25.56 -3.32
CA ASN A 366 16.17 -24.81 -3.49
C ASN A 366 16.59 -24.84 -4.97
N ASN A 367 16.55 -23.69 -5.62
CA ASN A 367 16.81 -23.53 -7.06
C ASN A 367 18.27 -23.81 -7.47
N GLN A 368 19.17 -23.96 -6.51
CA GLN A 368 20.55 -24.37 -6.75
C GLN A 368 20.71 -25.89 -6.80
N LYS A 369 19.71 -26.67 -6.35
CA LYS A 369 19.76 -28.14 -6.30
C LYS A 369 18.72 -28.82 -7.17
N PHE A 370 17.58 -28.18 -7.40
CA PHE A 370 16.46 -28.72 -8.16
C PHE A 370 16.00 -27.70 -9.21
N GLU A 371 15.52 -28.19 -10.35
CA GLU A 371 14.89 -27.40 -11.41
C GLU A 371 13.36 -27.50 -11.30
#